data_AF-A0A9E2CPX6-F1
#
_entry.id   AF-A0A9E2CPX6-F1
#
_cell.length_a   1.000
_cell.length_b   1.000
_cell.length_c   1.000
_cell.angle_alpha   90.00
_cell.angle_beta   90.00
_cell.angle_gamma   90.00
#
_symmetry.space_group_name_H-M   'P 1'
#
loop_
_entity.id
_entity.type
_entity.pdbx_description
1 polymer ?
#
loop_
_entity_poly.entity_id
_entity_poly.type
_entity_poly.pdbx_seq_one_letter_code
_entity_poly.pdbx_strand_id
1 'polypeptide(L)'
;MKHCYVNTTVLNEEPMVAVRPGALSAEDCAYLIKAARGQLQRARVSLDSGAAELPGRTGSNAWLRYQDDPTVQRIGQTIADWIGIPLANAESIQVIHYGPEQKYGAHFDAYDLHTEKGRRCCARGGQRLVTCLIYLDDVAAGGSTSFPKLGLTVPAEKGKMLIFHNVDRADYTKAHPLSLHGGDPVLDGEKWACNIWFHERAMSAVAKFPPLKAKASAALLPDTPRTSCLVSNRSVEQFEQVAARLAPRLQQQARSTLLLYWDTFGNTPDYDTRGYGRVVQLVDRKLLNAVSNKRKLGEAVAAAG
;
A
#
# COMPACT_ATOMS: atom_id res chain seq x y z
N MET A 1 20.15 -6.45 -9.45
CA MET A 1 20.12 -5.19 -8.68
C MET A 1 21.39 -5.11 -7.83
N LYS A 2 21.85 -3.91 -7.44
CA LYS A 2 23.09 -3.77 -6.63
C LYS A 2 22.90 -4.34 -5.21
N HIS A 3 23.97 -4.88 -4.62
CA HIS A 3 23.97 -5.38 -3.24
C HIS A 3 24.38 -4.31 -2.20
N CYS A 4 24.76 -3.12 -2.65
CA CYS A 4 25.01 -1.95 -1.81
C CYS A 4 24.97 -0.68 -2.66
N TYR A 5 24.69 0.45 -2.02
CA TYR A 5 24.78 1.77 -2.64
C TYR A 5 25.82 2.62 -1.89
N VAL A 6 26.49 3.52 -2.60
CA VAL A 6 27.54 4.38 -2.04
C VAL A 6 26.96 5.25 -0.92
N ASN A 7 27.71 5.45 0.17
CA ASN A 7 27.34 6.25 1.36
C ASN A 7 25.94 5.92 1.90
N THR A 8 25.61 4.63 1.98
CA THR A 8 24.34 4.17 2.56
C THR A 8 24.55 3.30 3.77
N THR A 9 23.60 3.35 4.71
CA THR A 9 23.49 2.37 5.79
C THR A 9 22.42 1.36 5.40
N VAL A 10 22.79 0.09 5.33
CA VAL A 10 21.85 -1.01 5.04
C VAL A 10 21.09 -1.35 6.32
N LEU A 11 19.76 -1.28 6.25
CA LEU A 11 18.84 -1.65 7.33
C LEU A 11 18.31 -3.08 7.18
N ASN A 12 18.27 -3.59 5.95
CA ASN A 12 17.92 -4.96 5.62
C ASN A 12 18.57 -5.39 4.31
N GLU A 13 19.02 -6.64 4.21
CA GLU A 13 19.70 -7.16 3.02
C GLU A 13 18.74 -7.73 1.95
N GLU A 14 17.66 -8.38 2.38
CA GLU A 14 16.67 -9.01 1.51
C GLU A 14 15.21 -8.82 2.02
N PRO A 15 14.39 -7.98 1.35
CA PRO A 15 14.77 -7.13 0.24
C PRO A 15 15.71 -6.04 0.74
N MET A 16 16.56 -5.51 -0.13
CA MET A 16 17.41 -4.39 0.27
C MET A 16 16.53 -3.24 0.78
N VAL A 17 16.84 -2.76 1.99
CA VAL A 17 16.36 -1.50 2.54
C VAL A 17 17.58 -0.75 3.06
N ALA A 18 17.84 0.44 2.54
CA ALA A 18 19.00 1.24 2.90
C ALA A 18 18.64 2.72 2.99
N VAL A 19 19.38 3.47 3.80
CA VAL A 19 19.22 4.91 3.93
C VAL A 19 20.49 5.65 3.52
N ARG A 20 20.32 6.79 2.85
CA ARG A 20 21.37 7.74 2.50
C ARG A 20 21.03 9.11 3.10
N PRO A 21 21.73 9.56 4.15
CA PRO A 21 21.56 10.92 4.66
C PRO A 21 22.08 11.94 3.65
N GLY A 22 21.49 13.14 3.61
CA GLY A 22 21.95 14.24 2.75
C GLY A 22 21.94 13.90 1.25
N ALA A 23 20.99 13.08 0.80
CA ALA A 23 20.82 12.75 -0.62
C ALA A 23 20.34 13.96 -1.43
N LEU A 24 19.58 14.88 -0.84
CA LEU A 24 19.27 16.18 -1.42
C LEU A 24 19.70 17.31 -0.48
N SER A 25 20.18 18.42 -1.07
CA SER A 25 20.44 19.64 -0.31
C SER A 25 19.14 20.29 0.17
N ALA A 26 19.25 21.20 1.13
CA ALA A 26 18.10 21.98 1.57
C ALA A 26 17.49 22.82 0.43
N GLU A 27 18.32 23.35 -0.50
CA GLU A 27 17.81 24.08 -1.66
C GLU A 27 17.04 23.17 -2.62
N ASP A 28 17.57 21.97 -2.92
CA ASP A 28 16.90 21.01 -3.81
C ASP A 28 15.56 20.54 -3.21
N CYS A 29 15.53 20.30 -1.90
CA CYS A 29 14.31 19.98 -1.18
C CYS A 29 13.26 21.11 -1.31
N ALA A 30 13.66 22.35 -1.01
CA ALA A 30 12.78 23.51 -1.09
C ALA A 30 12.29 23.76 -2.52
N TYR A 31 13.16 23.53 -3.51
CA TYR A 31 12.82 23.67 -4.92
C TYR A 31 11.72 22.70 -5.34
N LEU A 32 11.85 21.41 -5.03
CA LEU A 32 10.85 20.39 -5.36
C LEU A 32 9.50 20.68 -4.69
N ILE A 33 9.51 21.12 -3.43
CA ILE A 33 8.28 21.56 -2.74
C ILE A 33 7.63 22.72 -3.48
N LYS A 34 8.40 23.76 -3.83
CA LYS A 34 7.91 24.95 -4.54
C LYS A 34 7.32 24.58 -5.91
N ALA A 35 8.01 23.74 -6.69
CA ALA A 35 7.57 23.29 -8.00
C ALA A 35 6.26 22.48 -7.92
N ALA A 36 6.09 21.69 -6.86
CA ALA A 36 4.91 20.85 -6.65
C ALA A 36 3.68 21.59 -6.11
N ARG A 37 3.85 22.63 -5.27
CA ARG A 37 2.74 23.29 -4.55
C ARG A 37 1.58 23.74 -5.46
N GLY A 38 1.86 24.28 -6.63
CA GLY A 38 0.84 24.73 -7.59
C GLY A 38 0.15 23.61 -8.38
N GLN A 39 0.59 22.37 -8.23
CA GLN A 39 0.19 21.21 -9.05
C GLN A 39 -0.35 20.05 -8.21
N LEU A 40 -0.49 20.23 -6.88
CA LEU A 40 -0.97 19.19 -5.99
C LEU A 40 -2.42 18.81 -6.29
N GLN A 41 -2.65 17.52 -6.45
CA GLN A 41 -3.96 16.92 -6.59
C GLN A 41 -4.16 15.83 -5.55
N ARG A 42 -5.41 15.48 -5.26
CA ARG A 42 -5.72 14.40 -4.33
C ARG A 42 -5.14 13.09 -4.84
N ALA A 43 -4.36 12.40 -4.00
CA ALA A 43 -3.63 11.21 -4.43
C ALA A 43 -4.56 10.00 -4.63
N ARG A 44 -4.42 9.32 -5.76
CA ARG A 44 -5.20 8.13 -6.14
C ARG A 44 -4.41 6.83 -5.97
N VAL A 45 -5.13 5.71 -5.89
CA VAL A 45 -4.59 4.34 -5.84
C VAL A 45 -5.04 3.58 -7.09
N SER A 46 -4.13 2.80 -7.69
CA SER A 46 -4.46 1.96 -8.84
C SER A 46 -5.37 0.79 -8.42
N LEU A 47 -6.48 0.63 -9.11
CA LEU A 47 -7.49 -0.42 -8.92
C LEU A 47 -7.64 -1.23 -10.21
N ASP A 48 -8.30 -2.38 -10.16
CA ASP A 48 -8.56 -3.18 -11.37
C ASP A 48 -9.33 -2.37 -12.43
N SER A 49 -10.28 -1.54 -12.00
CA SER A 49 -11.09 -0.66 -12.85
C SER A 49 -10.44 0.68 -13.23
N GLY A 50 -9.18 0.93 -12.85
CA GLY A 50 -8.46 2.17 -13.18
C GLY A 50 -7.74 2.75 -11.97
N ALA A 51 -8.12 3.95 -11.55
CA ALA A 51 -7.58 4.59 -10.35
C ALA A 51 -8.71 5.27 -9.56
N ALA A 52 -8.64 5.29 -8.24
CA ALA A 52 -9.62 5.97 -7.39
C ALA A 52 -8.98 6.56 -6.14
N GLU A 53 -9.65 7.53 -5.53
CA GLU A 53 -9.35 7.99 -4.18
C GLU A 53 -9.86 6.95 -3.19
N LEU A 54 -9.04 6.58 -2.21
CA LEU A 54 -9.39 5.58 -1.20
C LEU A 54 -9.07 6.09 0.19
N PRO A 55 -9.83 5.68 1.23
CA PRO A 55 -9.54 6.04 2.62
C PRO A 55 -8.15 5.63 3.11
N GLY A 56 -7.54 4.62 2.47
CA GLY A 56 -6.20 4.17 2.78
C GLY A 56 -5.08 5.11 2.33
N ARG A 57 -5.35 6.12 1.48
CA ARG A 57 -4.35 7.11 1.02
C ARG A 57 -4.89 8.53 1.25
N THR A 58 -4.37 9.17 2.29
CA THR A 58 -4.68 10.48 2.87
C THR A 58 -4.48 11.76 2.06
N GLY A 59 -3.32 11.82 1.42
CA GLY A 59 -2.66 13.06 1.06
C GLY A 59 -2.79 13.49 -0.39
N SER A 60 -1.95 14.43 -0.77
CA SER A 60 -1.91 15.01 -2.11
C SER A 60 -0.61 14.62 -2.82
N ASN A 61 -0.59 14.64 -4.14
CA ASN A 61 0.64 14.49 -4.91
C ASN A 61 0.66 15.36 -6.17
N ALA A 62 1.86 15.62 -6.66
CA ALA A 62 2.14 16.26 -7.94
C ALA A 62 3.22 15.46 -8.66
N TRP A 63 3.27 15.56 -9.98
CA TRP A 63 4.25 14.88 -10.82
C TRP A 63 5.12 15.91 -11.52
N LEU A 64 6.43 15.87 -11.28
CA LEU A 64 7.41 16.74 -11.91
C LEU A 64 8.17 15.94 -12.96
N ARG A 65 8.04 16.34 -14.24
CA ARG A 65 8.64 15.62 -15.36
C ARG A 65 10.04 16.16 -15.65
N TYR A 66 10.99 15.26 -15.89
CA TYR A 66 12.39 15.63 -16.08
C TYR A 66 12.63 16.56 -17.27
N GLN A 67 11.92 16.36 -18.38
CA GLN A 67 12.13 17.18 -19.57
C GLN A 67 11.51 18.58 -19.51
N ASP A 68 10.72 18.87 -18.48
CA ASP A 68 10.03 20.16 -18.33
C ASP A 68 10.84 21.14 -17.47
N ASP A 69 11.82 20.66 -16.69
CA ASP A 69 12.57 21.46 -15.73
C ASP A 69 14.02 20.94 -15.54
N PRO A 70 15.06 21.74 -15.84
CA PRO A 70 16.45 21.30 -15.77
C PRO A 70 16.92 20.98 -14.35
N THR A 71 16.34 21.60 -13.33
CA THR A 71 16.66 21.31 -11.92
C THR A 71 16.12 19.94 -11.54
N VAL A 72 14.87 19.65 -11.94
CA VAL A 72 14.24 18.33 -11.74
C VAL A 72 15.02 17.26 -12.49
N GLN A 73 15.46 17.53 -13.72
CA GLN A 73 16.32 16.64 -14.50
C GLN A 73 17.65 16.34 -13.79
N ARG A 74 18.36 17.38 -13.33
CA ARG A 74 19.63 17.24 -12.61
C ARG A 74 19.48 16.39 -11.34
N ILE A 75 18.43 16.64 -10.56
CA ILE A 75 18.13 15.86 -9.34
C ILE A 75 17.88 14.40 -9.70
N GLY A 76 17.02 14.14 -10.69
CA GLY A 76 16.74 12.79 -11.18
C GLY A 76 18.00 12.06 -11.65
N GLN A 77 18.85 12.75 -12.43
CA GLN A 77 20.10 12.18 -12.95
C GLN A 77 21.07 11.81 -11.81
N THR A 78 21.20 12.68 -10.80
CA THR A 78 22.05 12.43 -9.63
C THR A 78 21.61 11.16 -8.89
N ILE A 79 20.30 11.00 -8.68
CA ILE A 79 19.73 9.82 -8.02
C ILE A 79 19.93 8.57 -8.90
N ALA A 80 19.69 8.68 -10.20
CA ALA A 80 19.91 7.61 -11.17
C ALA A 80 21.36 7.10 -11.15
N ASP A 81 22.35 7.99 -11.06
CA ASP A 81 23.76 7.64 -11.00
C ASP A 81 24.11 6.85 -9.72
N TRP A 82 23.55 7.25 -8.56
CA TRP A 82 23.72 6.49 -7.31
C TRP A 82 23.10 5.10 -7.39
N ILE A 83 21.88 5.01 -7.90
CA ILE A 83 21.17 3.73 -8.06
C ILE A 83 21.83 2.85 -9.13
N GLY A 84 22.49 3.46 -10.13
CA GLY A 84 23.06 2.77 -11.28
C GLY A 84 22.00 2.21 -12.23
N ILE A 85 20.83 2.85 -12.27
CA ILE A 85 19.79 2.59 -13.27
C ILE A 85 19.59 3.90 -14.05
N PRO A 86 19.59 3.89 -15.39
CA PRO A 86 19.46 5.11 -16.18
C PRO A 86 18.21 5.93 -15.84
N LEU A 87 18.31 7.26 -15.90
CA LEU A 87 17.17 8.16 -15.67
C LEU A 87 15.99 7.85 -16.62
N ALA A 88 16.27 7.36 -17.82
CA ALA A 88 15.26 6.95 -18.78
C ALA A 88 14.34 5.83 -18.25
N ASN A 89 14.77 5.05 -17.26
CA ASN A 89 13.98 4.01 -16.61
C ASN A 89 13.16 4.54 -15.43
N ALA A 90 13.34 5.80 -15.03
CA ALA A 90 12.62 6.37 -13.90
C ALA A 90 11.25 6.93 -14.34
N GLU A 91 10.23 6.71 -13.53
CA GLU A 91 9.03 7.55 -13.59
C GLU A 91 9.37 9.00 -13.26
N SER A 92 8.49 9.94 -13.64
CA SER A 92 8.56 11.33 -13.18
C SER A 92 8.55 11.41 -11.66
N ILE A 93 9.18 12.44 -11.08
CA ILE A 93 9.25 12.60 -9.62
C ILE A 93 7.82 12.82 -9.09
N GLN A 94 7.35 11.92 -8.23
CA GLN A 94 6.07 12.11 -7.54
C GLN A 94 6.35 12.80 -6.20
N VAL A 95 6.08 14.10 -6.13
CA VAL A 95 6.10 14.83 -4.85
C VAL A 95 4.80 14.55 -4.11
N ILE A 96 4.89 14.20 -2.83
CA ILE A 96 3.75 13.87 -1.96
C ILE A 96 3.72 14.82 -0.76
N HIS A 97 2.50 15.18 -0.36
CA HIS A 97 2.22 16.02 0.79
C HIS A 97 1.19 15.35 1.70
N TYR A 98 1.50 15.30 3.00
CA TYR A 98 0.58 14.85 4.04
C TYR A 98 0.51 15.92 5.13
N GLY A 99 -0.68 16.46 5.37
CA GLY A 99 -0.97 17.24 6.57
C GLY A 99 -1.23 16.36 7.79
N PRO A 100 -1.61 16.97 8.94
CA PRO A 100 -1.92 16.24 10.16
C PRO A 100 -2.91 15.09 9.95
N GLU A 101 -2.64 13.96 10.62
CA GLU A 101 -3.36 12.69 10.56
C GLU A 101 -3.38 11.96 9.20
N GLN A 102 -2.93 12.61 8.12
CA GLN A 102 -2.91 11.98 6.81
C GLN A 102 -1.82 10.92 6.74
N LYS A 103 -2.12 9.82 6.01
CA LYS A 103 -1.26 8.64 5.94
C LYS A 103 -1.35 7.93 4.59
N TYR A 104 -0.51 6.92 4.41
CA TYR A 104 -0.69 5.93 3.35
C TYR A 104 -0.56 4.53 3.93
N GLY A 105 -1.65 3.78 3.92
CA GLY A 105 -1.69 2.39 4.36
C GLY A 105 -0.66 1.51 3.64
N ALA A 106 -0.30 0.42 4.31
CA ALA A 106 0.73 -0.48 3.85
C ALA A 106 0.39 -1.04 2.44
N HIS A 107 1.35 -0.96 1.53
CA HIS A 107 1.21 -1.37 0.14
C HIS A 107 2.54 -1.86 -0.45
N PHE A 108 2.47 -2.41 -1.65
CA PHE A 108 3.63 -2.75 -2.47
C PHE A 108 3.75 -1.75 -3.62
N ASP A 109 4.98 -1.38 -3.95
CA ASP A 109 5.26 -0.58 -5.14
C ASP A 109 5.37 -1.45 -6.41
N ALA A 110 5.82 -2.70 -6.26
CA ALA A 110 5.78 -3.66 -7.35
C ALA A 110 4.35 -4.19 -7.57
N TYR A 111 4.08 -4.55 -8.82
CA TYR A 111 2.80 -5.11 -9.23
C TYR A 111 2.85 -6.63 -9.42
N ASP A 112 1.72 -7.32 -9.29
CA ASP A 112 1.61 -8.73 -9.68
C ASP A 112 1.36 -8.82 -11.20
N LEU A 113 2.37 -9.26 -11.97
CA LEU A 113 2.29 -9.38 -13.43
C LEU A 113 1.42 -10.56 -13.90
N HIS A 114 0.89 -11.38 -12.98
CA HIS A 114 -0.17 -12.35 -13.27
C HIS A 114 -1.57 -11.77 -13.16
N THR A 115 -1.69 -10.45 -12.93
CA THR A 115 -2.97 -9.74 -12.94
C THR A 115 -3.06 -8.77 -14.10
N GLU A 116 -4.29 -8.53 -14.57
CA GLU A 116 -4.56 -7.54 -15.61
C GLU A 116 -4.11 -6.13 -15.17
N LYS A 117 -4.42 -5.78 -13.91
CA LYS A 117 -3.99 -4.53 -13.28
C LYS A 117 -2.47 -4.39 -13.33
N GLY A 118 -1.73 -5.41 -12.91
CA GLY A 118 -0.28 -5.33 -12.84
C GLY A 118 0.34 -5.18 -14.23
N ARG A 119 -0.15 -5.92 -15.22
CA ARG A 119 0.29 -5.78 -16.61
C ARG A 119 -0.01 -4.40 -17.19
N ARG A 120 -1.19 -3.85 -16.93
CA ARG A 120 -1.55 -2.49 -17.35
C ARG A 120 -0.63 -1.45 -16.70
N CYS A 121 -0.41 -1.55 -15.39
CA CYS A 121 0.46 -0.64 -14.66
C CYS A 121 1.94 -0.75 -15.08
N CYS A 122 2.38 -1.94 -15.50
CA CYS A 122 3.73 -2.21 -15.99
C CYS A 122 3.86 -2.18 -17.52
N ALA A 123 2.85 -1.68 -18.24
CA ALA A 123 2.86 -1.67 -19.71
C ALA A 123 3.97 -0.79 -20.30
N ARG A 124 4.40 0.23 -19.56
CA ARG A 124 5.55 1.09 -19.89
C ARG A 124 6.67 0.88 -18.90
N GLY A 125 7.90 0.72 -19.38
CA GLY A 125 9.08 0.48 -18.54
C GLY A 125 9.16 -0.91 -17.90
N GLY A 126 8.05 -1.66 -17.82
CA GLY A 126 8.00 -2.94 -17.12
C GLY A 126 7.78 -2.76 -15.61
N GLN A 127 8.31 -3.69 -14.82
CA GLN A 127 8.14 -3.69 -13.37
C GLN A 127 8.95 -2.59 -12.67
N ARG A 128 8.44 -2.05 -11.57
CA ARG A 128 9.19 -1.19 -10.64
C ARG A 128 10.16 -2.04 -9.83
N LEU A 129 11.45 -1.85 -10.03
CA LEU A 129 12.50 -2.63 -9.36
C LEU A 129 12.95 -1.99 -8.04
N VAL A 130 13.17 -0.67 -8.06
CA VAL A 130 13.73 0.07 -6.93
C VAL A 130 12.91 1.32 -6.69
N THR A 131 12.60 1.58 -5.41
CA THR A 131 12.01 2.85 -4.97
C THR A 131 13.05 3.68 -4.25
N CYS A 132 13.13 4.95 -4.62
CA CYS A 132 13.82 5.99 -3.87
C CYS A 132 12.78 6.95 -3.31
N LEU A 133 12.59 6.93 -1.99
CA LEU A 133 11.75 7.88 -1.27
C LEU A 133 12.66 8.88 -0.56
N ILE A 134 12.54 10.16 -0.88
CA ILE A 134 13.35 11.23 -0.28
C ILE A 134 12.43 12.13 0.53
N TYR A 135 12.77 12.38 1.80
CA TYR A 135 12.07 13.35 2.62
C TYR A 135 12.53 14.76 2.27
N LEU A 136 11.58 15.64 1.93
CA LEU A 136 11.87 17.01 1.48
C LEU A 136 11.79 18.02 2.63
N ASP A 137 11.24 17.61 3.78
CA ASP A 137 11.23 18.42 4.99
C ASP A 137 11.29 17.53 6.23
N ASP A 138 11.65 18.14 7.35
CA ASP A 138 11.59 17.49 8.65
C ASP A 138 10.14 17.43 9.14
N VAL A 139 9.76 16.32 9.76
CA VAL A 139 8.43 16.15 10.35
C VAL A 139 8.56 16.24 11.86
N ALA A 140 7.82 17.16 12.49
CA ALA A 140 7.91 17.40 13.93
C ALA A 140 7.56 16.15 14.75
N ALA A 141 6.47 15.45 14.38
CA ALA A 141 6.14 14.15 14.96
C ALA A 141 5.36 13.25 13.98
N GLY A 142 5.63 11.94 14.00
CA GLY A 142 4.99 10.97 13.11
C GLY A 142 5.60 10.97 11.70
N GLY A 143 4.80 10.64 10.69
CA GLY A 143 5.19 10.75 9.28
C GLY A 143 6.33 9.83 8.82
N SER A 144 6.70 8.82 9.61
CA SER A 144 7.75 7.86 9.25
C SER A 144 7.33 6.97 8.08
N THR A 145 8.28 6.24 7.51
CA THR A 145 8.00 5.13 6.58
C THR A 145 8.21 3.81 7.31
N SER A 146 7.17 3.00 7.45
CA SER A 146 7.19 1.72 8.16
C SER A 146 7.20 0.54 7.20
N PHE A 147 7.99 -0.49 7.51
CA PHE A 147 8.00 -1.80 6.86
C PHE A 147 7.50 -2.84 7.87
N PRO A 148 6.17 -3.01 8.03
CA PRO A 148 5.60 -3.82 9.10
C PRO A 148 6.09 -5.27 9.12
N LYS A 149 6.36 -5.86 7.95
CA LYS A 149 6.86 -7.24 7.86
C LYS A 149 8.34 -7.41 8.23
N LEU A 150 9.09 -6.31 8.28
CA LEU A 150 10.48 -6.29 8.72
C LEU A 150 10.65 -5.74 10.15
N GLY A 151 9.58 -5.18 10.75
CA GLY A 151 9.68 -4.48 12.02
C GLY A 151 10.55 -3.22 11.95
N LEU A 152 10.70 -2.62 10.77
CA LEU A 152 11.54 -1.44 10.54
C LEU A 152 10.70 -0.18 10.40
N THR A 153 11.19 0.92 10.96
CA THR A 153 10.61 2.25 10.80
C THR A 153 11.72 3.24 10.51
N VAL A 154 11.55 4.03 9.45
CA VAL A 154 12.51 5.05 9.01
C VAL A 154 11.91 6.42 9.25
N PRO A 155 12.47 7.23 10.16
CA PRO A 155 11.96 8.58 10.44
C PRO A 155 12.14 9.51 9.23
N ALA A 156 11.25 10.50 9.10
CA ALA A 156 11.33 11.52 8.08
C ALA A 156 12.33 12.60 8.49
N GLU A 157 13.50 12.61 7.85
CA GLU A 157 14.56 13.60 8.08
C GLU A 157 14.92 14.24 6.74
N LYS A 158 14.93 15.57 6.69
CA LYS A 158 15.11 16.34 5.46
C LYS A 158 16.35 15.92 4.69
N GLY A 159 16.18 15.75 3.38
CA GLY A 159 17.24 15.33 2.47
C GLY A 159 17.64 13.86 2.59
N LYS A 160 17.15 13.11 3.57
CA LYS A 160 17.43 11.67 3.69
C LYS A 160 16.64 10.90 2.63
N MET A 161 17.35 10.02 1.91
CA MET A 161 16.76 9.09 0.95
C MET A 161 16.68 7.69 1.56
N LEU A 162 15.50 7.11 1.49
CA LEU A 162 15.22 5.70 1.72
C LEU A 162 15.20 4.98 0.36
N ILE A 163 16.00 3.94 0.24
CA ILE A 163 16.11 3.09 -0.96
C ILE A 163 15.61 1.70 -0.60
N PHE A 164 14.73 1.12 -1.40
CA PHE A 164 14.34 -0.28 -1.22
C PHE A 164 14.05 -1.01 -2.52
N HIS A 165 14.29 -2.32 -2.52
CA HIS A 165 13.97 -3.22 -3.64
C HIS A 165 12.54 -3.74 -3.53
N ASN A 166 11.83 -3.72 -4.65
CA ASN A 166 10.39 -3.96 -4.67
C ASN A 166 10.02 -5.41 -4.99
N VAL A 167 10.87 -6.13 -5.71
CA VAL A 167 10.55 -7.41 -6.34
C VAL A 167 11.27 -8.58 -5.67
N ASP A 168 10.66 -9.76 -5.75
CA ASP A 168 11.29 -11.00 -5.32
C ASP A 168 12.46 -11.34 -6.26
N ARG A 169 13.62 -11.71 -5.71
CA ARG A 169 14.82 -12.06 -6.50
C ARG A 169 14.64 -13.35 -7.30
N ALA A 170 13.87 -14.30 -6.79
CA ALA A 170 13.57 -15.55 -7.47
C ALA A 170 12.46 -15.40 -8.51
N ASP A 171 11.53 -14.46 -8.30
CA ASP A 171 10.42 -14.19 -9.21
C ASP A 171 10.07 -12.70 -9.30
N TYR A 172 10.73 -11.99 -10.21
CA TYR A 172 10.53 -10.55 -10.39
C TYR A 172 9.12 -10.17 -10.88
N THR A 173 8.28 -11.16 -11.23
CA THR A 173 6.90 -10.93 -11.64
C THR A 173 5.97 -10.57 -10.48
N LYS A 174 6.47 -10.65 -9.24
CA LYS A 174 5.74 -10.33 -8.01
C LYS A 174 6.53 -9.37 -7.13
N ALA A 175 5.81 -8.71 -6.23
CA ALA A 175 6.44 -7.95 -5.16
C ALA A 175 7.16 -8.88 -4.18
N HIS A 176 8.29 -8.42 -3.65
CA HIS A 176 8.97 -9.10 -2.56
C HIS A 176 8.03 -9.18 -1.35
N PRO A 177 7.79 -10.36 -0.74
CA PRO A 177 6.78 -10.50 0.33
C PRO A 177 6.98 -9.56 1.52
N LEU A 178 8.24 -9.20 1.81
CA LEU A 178 8.65 -8.33 2.91
C LEU A 178 8.80 -6.83 2.54
N SER A 179 8.64 -6.44 1.27
CA SER A 179 8.73 -5.01 0.85
C SER A 179 7.44 -4.22 1.11
N LEU A 180 6.48 -4.81 1.84
CA LEU A 180 5.26 -4.15 2.27
C LEU A 180 5.63 -2.95 3.14
N HIS A 181 5.22 -1.76 2.73
CA HIS A 181 5.58 -0.52 3.42
C HIS A 181 4.43 0.50 3.41
N GLY A 182 4.43 1.41 4.39
CA GLY A 182 3.42 2.45 4.53
C GLY A 182 4.01 3.77 5.03
N GLY A 183 3.27 4.86 4.80
CA GLY A 183 3.54 6.15 5.41
C GLY A 183 2.70 6.30 6.66
N ASP A 184 3.36 6.37 7.82
CA ASP A 184 2.69 6.54 9.11
C ASP A 184 1.99 7.90 9.19
N PRO A 185 0.94 8.04 10.03
CA PRO A 185 0.25 9.31 10.21
C PRO A 185 1.21 10.43 10.64
N VAL A 186 1.03 11.62 10.09
CA VAL A 186 1.67 12.84 10.63
C VAL A 186 0.95 13.21 11.91
N LEU A 187 1.68 13.29 13.02
CA LEU A 187 1.13 13.63 14.34
C LEU A 187 1.27 15.12 14.62
N ASP A 188 2.35 15.75 14.15
CA ASP A 188 2.56 17.20 14.21
C ASP A 188 3.36 17.69 13.00
N GLY A 189 3.04 18.90 12.53
CA GLY A 189 3.59 19.51 11.33
C GLY A 189 2.99 19.00 10.01
N GLU A 190 3.83 18.93 8.97
CA GLU A 190 3.48 18.38 7.66
C GLU A 190 4.63 17.54 7.10
N LYS A 191 4.30 16.52 6.30
CA LYS A 191 5.28 15.69 5.60
C LYS A 191 5.31 16.05 4.12
N TRP A 192 6.47 16.50 3.66
CA TRP A 192 6.82 16.55 2.25
C TRP A 192 7.85 15.46 1.93
N ALA A 193 7.58 14.69 0.89
CA ALA A 193 8.52 13.70 0.38
C ALA A 193 8.39 13.60 -1.15
N CYS A 194 9.30 12.90 -1.80
CA CYS A 194 9.11 12.50 -3.19
C CYS A 194 9.50 11.03 -3.42
N ASN A 195 8.78 10.38 -4.33
CA ASN A 195 9.10 9.06 -4.83
C ASN A 195 9.70 9.15 -6.23
N ILE A 196 10.75 8.36 -6.45
CA ILE A 196 11.27 8.02 -7.78
C ILE A 196 11.30 6.51 -7.89
N TRP A 197 10.52 5.98 -8.83
CA TRP A 197 10.45 4.56 -9.13
C TRP A 197 11.29 4.25 -10.37
N PHE A 198 12.24 3.34 -10.22
CA PHE A 198 13.08 2.87 -11.32
C PHE A 198 12.55 1.54 -11.86
N HIS A 199 12.32 1.50 -13.17
CA HIS A 199 11.79 0.34 -13.87
C HIS A 199 12.89 -0.53 -14.50
N GLU A 200 12.51 -1.75 -14.87
CA GLU A 200 13.34 -2.70 -15.62
C GLU A 200 13.90 -2.10 -16.92
N ARG A 201 13.09 -1.32 -17.63
CA ARG A 201 13.43 -0.76 -18.95
C ARG A 201 13.12 0.73 -18.98
N ALA A 202 13.60 1.40 -20.04
CA ALA A 202 13.24 2.78 -20.30
C ALA A 202 11.71 2.95 -20.34
N MET A 203 11.20 4.06 -19.80
CA MET A 203 9.76 4.35 -19.76
C MET A 203 9.13 4.52 -21.15
N SER A 204 9.94 4.75 -22.18
CA SER A 204 9.52 4.74 -23.59
C SER A 204 9.28 3.32 -24.14
N ALA A 205 9.81 2.28 -23.50
CA ALA A 205 9.64 0.90 -23.93
C ALA A 205 8.28 0.35 -23.51
N VAL A 206 7.61 -0.34 -24.44
CA VAL A 206 6.36 -1.05 -24.18
C VAL A 206 6.68 -2.50 -23.79
N ALA A 207 6.24 -2.91 -22.60
CA ALA A 207 6.41 -4.28 -22.13
C ALA A 207 5.42 -5.21 -22.84
N LYS A 208 5.90 -6.37 -23.29
CA LYS A 208 5.06 -7.45 -23.81
C LYS A 208 4.93 -8.53 -22.75
N PHE A 209 3.69 -8.86 -22.39
CA PHE A 209 3.40 -9.94 -21.45
C PHE A 209 2.76 -11.12 -22.21
N PRO A 210 3.19 -12.38 -21.97
CA PRO A 210 2.52 -13.54 -22.52
C PRO A 210 1.06 -13.58 -22.05
N PRO A 211 0.08 -14.08 -22.83
CA PRO A 211 -1.32 -14.08 -22.43
C PRO A 211 -1.53 -14.55 -21.00
N LEU A 212 -2.40 -13.88 -20.23
CA LEU A 212 -2.80 -14.43 -18.94
C LEU A 212 -3.40 -15.81 -19.20
N LYS A 213 -2.97 -16.82 -18.44
CA LYS A 213 -3.72 -18.07 -18.41
C LYS A 213 -5.16 -17.69 -18.08
N ALA A 214 -6.10 -18.15 -18.90
CA ALA A 214 -7.51 -18.00 -18.57
C ALA A 214 -7.65 -18.43 -17.11
N LYS A 215 -8.31 -17.59 -16.28
CA LYS A 215 -8.72 -18.07 -14.95
C LYS A 215 -9.39 -19.39 -15.24
N ALA A 216 -8.87 -20.49 -14.66
CA ALA A 216 -9.64 -21.71 -14.64
C ALA A 216 -11.02 -21.26 -14.17
N SER A 217 -12.04 -21.43 -15.02
CA SER A 217 -13.40 -21.31 -14.54
C SER A 217 -13.37 -22.15 -13.29
N ALA A 218 -13.68 -21.57 -12.13
CA ALA A 218 -13.77 -22.37 -10.93
C ALA A 218 -14.70 -23.52 -11.31
N ALA A 219 -14.14 -24.71 -11.53
CA ALA A 219 -14.95 -25.89 -11.69
C ALA A 219 -15.76 -25.87 -10.41
N LEU A 220 -17.09 -25.90 -10.53
CA LEU A 220 -17.95 -26.08 -9.37
C LEU A 220 -17.34 -27.24 -8.60
N LEU A 221 -16.74 -26.93 -7.44
CA LEU A 221 -16.26 -27.97 -6.55
C LEU A 221 -17.49 -28.85 -6.30
N PRO A 222 -17.36 -30.18 -6.41
CA PRO A 222 -18.49 -31.08 -6.18
C PRO A 222 -19.13 -30.71 -4.85
N ASP A 223 -20.48 -30.70 -4.80
CA ASP A 223 -21.29 -30.22 -3.68
C ASP A 223 -20.78 -30.76 -2.34
N THR A 224 -19.85 -30.01 -1.76
CA THR A 224 -19.33 -30.23 -0.43
C THR A 224 -20.33 -29.53 0.48
N PRO A 225 -20.82 -30.16 1.56
CA PRO A 225 -21.78 -29.51 2.47
C PRO A 225 -21.22 -28.15 2.89
N ARG A 226 -21.90 -27.08 2.47
CA ARG A 226 -21.41 -25.71 2.56
C ARG A 226 -21.53 -25.26 4.02
N THR A 227 -20.42 -25.28 4.74
CA THR A 227 -20.36 -24.86 6.14
C THR A 227 -20.02 -23.38 6.26
N SER A 228 -20.89 -22.60 6.92
CA SER A 228 -20.61 -21.23 7.35
C SER A 228 -19.80 -21.25 8.65
N CYS A 229 -18.71 -20.50 8.72
CA CYS A 229 -17.85 -20.39 9.90
C CYS A 229 -17.74 -18.93 10.34
N LEU A 230 -17.86 -18.68 11.64
CA LEU A 230 -17.68 -17.35 12.24
C LEU A 230 -16.38 -17.34 13.05
N VAL A 231 -15.51 -16.36 12.84
CA VAL A 231 -14.23 -16.25 13.56
C VAL A 231 -14.08 -14.83 14.11
N SER A 232 -13.77 -14.71 15.41
CA SER A 232 -13.54 -13.44 16.12
C SER A 232 -12.31 -13.56 17.01
N ASN A 233 -11.57 -12.46 17.18
CA ASN A 233 -10.44 -12.37 18.11
C ASN A 233 -10.82 -11.90 19.53
N ARG A 234 -12.09 -11.54 19.75
CA ARG A 234 -12.68 -11.43 21.10
C ARG A 234 -13.82 -12.43 21.22
N SER A 235 -13.63 -13.45 22.05
CA SER A 235 -14.76 -14.16 22.64
C SER A 235 -15.37 -13.27 23.73
N VAL A 236 -16.26 -12.36 23.33
CA VAL A 236 -17.25 -11.85 24.28
C VAL A 236 -18.47 -12.71 24.07
N GLU A 237 -18.99 -13.33 25.13
CA GLU A 237 -20.16 -14.22 25.14
C GLU A 237 -21.35 -13.64 24.32
N GLN A 238 -21.48 -12.31 24.31
CA GLN A 238 -22.49 -11.58 23.54
C GLN A 238 -22.32 -11.71 22.01
N PHE A 239 -21.09 -11.76 21.50
CA PHE A 239 -20.82 -11.97 20.08
C PHE A 239 -21.16 -13.40 19.65
N GLU A 240 -20.86 -14.39 20.49
CA GLU A 240 -21.23 -15.79 20.26
C GLU A 240 -22.76 -15.99 20.30
N GLN A 241 -23.47 -15.27 21.16
CA GLN A 241 -24.94 -15.29 21.18
C GLN A 241 -25.55 -14.68 19.90
N VAL A 242 -24.98 -13.60 19.38
CA VAL A 242 -25.41 -13.00 18.10
C VAL A 242 -25.06 -13.93 16.92
N ALA A 243 -23.88 -14.53 16.94
CA ALA A 243 -23.44 -15.53 15.97
C ALA A 243 -24.41 -16.71 15.88
N ALA A 244 -24.75 -17.30 17.02
CA ALA A 244 -25.65 -18.44 17.13
C ALA A 244 -27.05 -18.11 16.62
N ARG A 245 -27.55 -16.88 16.85
CA ARG A 245 -28.85 -16.41 16.35
C ARG A 245 -28.87 -16.16 14.84
N LEU A 246 -27.74 -15.75 14.25
CA LEU A 246 -27.65 -15.49 12.82
C LEU A 246 -27.31 -16.76 12.01
N ALA A 247 -26.68 -17.76 12.62
CA ALA A 247 -26.24 -18.98 11.94
C ALA A 247 -27.33 -19.71 11.13
N PRO A 248 -28.56 -19.91 11.62
CA PRO A 248 -29.62 -20.56 10.85
C PRO A 248 -30.04 -19.76 9.60
N ARG A 249 -30.03 -18.43 9.68
CA ARG A 249 -30.32 -17.54 8.55
C ARG A 249 -29.19 -17.50 7.53
N LEU A 250 -27.95 -17.58 7.98
CA LEU A 250 -26.76 -17.63 7.13
C LEU A 250 -26.63 -18.98 6.40
N GLN A 251 -27.05 -20.08 7.03
CA GLN A 251 -27.10 -21.41 6.41
C GLN A 251 -28.13 -21.50 5.27
N GLN A 252 -29.15 -20.65 5.26
CA GLN A 252 -30.13 -20.57 4.17
C GLN A 252 -29.66 -19.73 2.97
N GLN A 253 -28.50 -19.07 3.06
CA GLN A 253 -27.96 -18.30 1.94
C GLN A 253 -27.18 -19.19 0.97
N ALA A 254 -27.37 -18.97 -0.33
CA ALA A 254 -26.82 -19.81 -1.40
C ALA A 254 -25.27 -19.78 -1.56
N ARG A 255 -24.53 -19.10 -0.68
CA ARG A 255 -23.08 -18.87 -0.79
C ARG A 255 -22.38 -19.08 0.56
N SER A 256 -21.23 -19.75 0.55
CA SER A 256 -20.36 -19.88 1.72
C SER A 256 -19.94 -18.49 2.21
N THR A 257 -20.24 -18.18 3.47
CA THR A 257 -20.06 -16.83 4.04
C THR A 257 -19.10 -16.91 5.22
N LEU A 258 -18.03 -16.11 5.19
CA LEU A 258 -17.07 -15.93 6.28
C LEU A 258 -17.22 -14.50 6.82
N LEU A 259 -17.62 -14.36 8.08
CA LEU A 259 -17.74 -13.05 8.74
C LEU A 259 -16.58 -12.91 9.72
N LEU A 260 -15.88 -11.78 9.64
CA LEU A 260 -14.72 -11.45 10.46
C LEU A 260 -15.02 -10.19 11.26
N TYR A 261 -14.81 -10.25 12.57
CA TYR A 261 -14.86 -9.10 13.48
C TYR A 261 -13.45 -8.84 14.04
N TRP A 262 -12.98 -7.59 13.95
CA TRP A 262 -11.67 -7.18 14.47
C TRP A 262 -11.74 -5.79 15.11
N ASP A 263 -11.35 -5.70 16.39
CA ASP A 263 -11.07 -4.42 17.06
C ASP A 263 -9.70 -3.91 16.60
N THR A 264 -9.65 -2.68 16.09
CA THR A 264 -8.45 -2.05 15.53
C THR A 264 -7.43 -1.71 16.61
N PHE A 265 -6.73 -2.73 17.12
CA PHE A 265 -5.38 -2.62 17.67
C PHE A 265 -4.52 -3.72 17.05
N GLY A 266 -3.25 -3.39 16.83
CA GLY A 266 -2.36 -3.98 15.83
C GLY A 266 -2.32 -5.52 15.74
N ASN A 267 -2.24 -5.98 14.48
CA ASN A 267 -1.96 -7.33 13.96
C ASN A 267 -3.14 -7.95 13.21
N THR A 268 -3.21 -7.73 11.90
CA THR A 268 -4.05 -8.53 11.00
C THR A 268 -3.48 -9.96 10.93
N PRO A 269 -4.20 -11.02 11.30
CA PRO A 269 -3.70 -12.39 11.11
C PRO A 269 -3.83 -12.78 9.64
N ASP A 270 -2.82 -13.49 9.12
CA ASP A 270 -2.79 -14.04 7.77
C ASP A 270 -3.58 -15.36 7.76
N TYR A 271 -4.83 -15.35 7.27
CA TYR A 271 -5.65 -16.57 7.14
C TYR A 271 -5.71 -17.05 5.70
N ASP A 272 -5.62 -18.36 5.53
CA ASP A 272 -5.83 -19.02 4.24
C ASP A 272 -7.32 -19.01 3.86
N THR A 273 -7.69 -18.13 2.93
CA THR A 273 -9.06 -17.97 2.43
C THR A 273 -9.37 -18.85 1.21
N ARG A 274 -8.45 -19.75 0.82
CA ARG A 274 -8.59 -20.65 -0.34
C ARG A 274 -9.63 -21.73 -0.04
N GLY A 275 -10.91 -21.38 -0.20
CA GLY A 275 -12.05 -22.27 0.02
C GLY A 275 -13.37 -21.53 0.27
N TYR A 276 -13.30 -20.24 0.64
CA TYR A 276 -14.47 -19.42 0.94
C TYR A 276 -14.72 -18.42 -0.19
N GLY A 277 -15.89 -18.51 -0.83
CA GLY A 277 -16.31 -17.55 -1.84
C GLY A 277 -16.53 -16.19 -1.20
N ARG A 278 -15.60 -15.24 -1.42
CA ARG A 278 -15.66 -13.85 -0.93
C ARG A 278 -17.08 -13.30 -0.74
N VAL A 279 -17.42 -12.94 0.50
CA VAL A 279 -18.11 -11.68 0.84
C VAL A 279 -17.57 -11.18 2.20
N VAL A 280 -16.90 -10.03 2.17
CA VAL A 280 -16.59 -9.18 3.34
C VAL A 280 -17.67 -8.12 3.36
N GLN A 281 -18.60 -8.17 4.30
CA GLN A 281 -19.53 -7.06 4.53
C GLN A 281 -19.14 -6.39 5.85
N LEU A 282 -18.52 -5.22 5.74
CA LEU A 282 -18.37 -4.29 6.86
C LEU A 282 -19.79 -3.86 7.26
N VAL A 283 -20.25 -4.31 8.43
CA VAL A 283 -21.51 -3.88 9.01
C VAL A 283 -21.39 -2.38 9.33
N ASP A 284 -22.37 -1.59 8.90
CA ASP A 284 -22.37 -0.14 9.10
C ASP A 284 -22.21 0.22 10.59
N ARG A 285 -21.37 1.22 10.89
CA ARG A 285 -21.07 1.65 12.26
C ARG A 285 -22.33 2.11 13.02
N LYS A 286 -23.38 2.59 12.34
CA LYS A 286 -24.67 2.94 12.95
C LYS A 286 -25.47 1.72 13.38
N LEU A 287 -25.39 0.62 12.62
CA LEU A 287 -25.95 -0.67 13.02
C LEU A 287 -25.18 -1.22 14.22
N LEU A 288 -23.84 -1.21 14.19
CA LEU A 288 -23.00 -1.70 15.28
C LEU A 288 -23.10 -0.87 16.57
N ASN A 289 -23.25 0.46 16.47
CA ASN A 289 -23.39 1.31 17.64
C ASN A 289 -24.70 1.03 18.41
N ALA A 290 -25.76 0.64 17.71
CA ALA A 290 -27.01 0.22 18.34
C ALA A 290 -26.86 -1.11 19.13
N VAL A 291 -25.99 -2.02 18.66
CA VAL A 291 -25.67 -3.30 19.35
C VAL A 291 -24.65 -3.11 20.48
N SER A 292 -23.73 -2.15 20.35
CA SER A 292 -22.71 -1.85 21.37
C SER A 292 -23.25 -1.11 22.60
N ASN A 293 -24.42 -0.47 22.47
CA ASN A 293 -25.10 0.17 23.57
C ASN A 293 -26.04 -0.83 24.24
N LYS A 294 -25.62 -1.37 25.39
CA LYS A 294 -26.33 -2.43 26.15
C LYS A 294 -27.82 -2.13 26.38
N ARG A 295 -28.21 -0.85 26.50
CA ARG A 295 -29.60 -0.41 26.71
C ARG A 295 -30.46 -0.56 25.46
N LYS A 296 -29.96 -0.09 24.30
CA LYS A 296 -30.66 -0.21 23.01
C LYS A 296 -30.70 -1.64 22.49
N LEU A 297 -29.70 -2.44 22.81
CA LEU A 297 -29.71 -3.88 22.51
C LEU A 297 -30.82 -4.60 23.29
N GLY A 298 -31.02 -4.28 24.56
CA GLY A 298 -32.12 -4.83 25.36
C GLY A 298 -33.50 -4.46 24.82
N GLU A 299 -33.69 -3.21 24.39
CA GLU A 299 -34.93 -2.72 23.79
C GLU A 299 -35.22 -3.37 22.42
N ALA A 300 -34.19 -3.53 21.57
CA ALA A 300 -34.33 -4.20 20.27
C ALA A 300 -34.61 -5.71 20.39
N VAL A 301 -34.09 -6.36 21.43
CA VAL A 301 -34.36 -7.78 21.73
C VAL A 301 -35.79 -7.96 22.27
N ALA A 302 -36.31 -7.00 23.04
CA ALA A 302 -37.69 -7.03 23.53
C ALA A 302 -38.74 -6.73 22.45
N ALA A 303 -38.40 -5.87 21.47
CA ALA A 303 -39.29 -5.50 20.36
C ALA A 303 -39.37 -6.55 19.23
N ALA A 304 -38.49 -7.56 19.25
CA ALA A 304 -38.41 -8.61 18.22
C ALA A 304 -38.99 -9.96 18.68
N GLY A 305 -39.75 -9.96 19.79
CA GLY A 305 -40.56 -11.10 20.24
C GLY A 305 -41.73 -11.38 19.29
#